data_AF-A0A8B9TYY7-F1
#
_entry.id   AF-A0A8B9TYY7-F1
#
_cell.length_a   1.000
_cell.length_b   1.000
_cell.length_c   1.000
_cell.angle_alpha   90.00
_cell.angle_beta   90.00
_cell.angle_gamma   90.00
#
_symmetry.space_group_name_H-M   'P 1'
#
loop_
_entity.id
_entity.type
_entity.pdbx_description
1 polymer ?
#
loop_
_entity_poly.entity_id
_entity_poly.type
_entity_poly.pdbx_seq_one_letter_code
_entity_poly.pdbx_strand_id
1 'polypeptide(L)'
;MSGRGVWLRARARLRRFPALLGGCGEQAAAYGRCVAAASAGSGEVRRDGCLREFRALRECFNRAVRGENGEITGLITGGGPGWCPPR
;
A
#
# COMPACT_ATOMS: atom_id res chain seq x y z
N MET A 1 2.52 12.04 25.02
CA MET A 1 1.52 11.22 24.28
C MET A 1 1.45 9.83 24.91
N SER A 2 0.26 9.30 25.24
CA SER A 2 0.15 7.93 25.72
C SER A 2 0.38 6.93 24.59
N GLY A 3 1.14 5.86 24.84
CA GLY A 3 1.44 4.83 23.84
C GLY A 3 0.19 4.14 23.26
N ARG A 4 -0.91 4.10 24.03
CA ARG A 4 -2.20 3.53 23.59
C ARG A 4 -2.78 4.26 22.39
N GLY A 5 -2.77 5.60 22.38
CA GLY A 5 -3.31 6.38 21.26
C GLY A 5 -2.49 6.24 19.98
N VAL A 6 -1.17 6.06 20.09
CA VAL A 6 -0.28 5.81 18.96
C VAL A 6 -0.54 4.41 18.38
N TRP A 7 -0.69 3.40 19.24
CA TRP A 7 -0.92 2.02 18.84
C TRP A 7 -2.25 1.84 18.10
N LEU A 8 -3.33 2.47 18.56
CA LEU A 8 -4.63 2.40 17.89
C LEU A 8 -4.59 2.97 16.46
N ARG A 9 -3.91 4.12 16.27
CA ARG A 9 -3.73 4.72 14.93
C ARG A 9 -2.86 3.86 14.01
N ALA A 10 -1.77 3.30 14.53
CA ALA A 10 -0.92 2.38 13.78
C ALA A 10 -1.70 1.14 13.33
N ARG A 11 -2.48 0.54 14.25
CA ARG A 11 -3.33 -0.62 13.97
C ARG A 11 -4.39 -0.32 12.91
N ALA A 12 -5.03 0.83 12.96
CA ALA A 12 -6.01 1.24 11.94
C ALA A 12 -5.37 1.34 10.54
N ARG A 13 -4.16 1.92 10.44
CA ARG A 13 -3.40 1.99 9.17
C ARG A 13 -3.04 0.61 8.64
N LEU A 14 -2.53 -0.27 9.51
CA LEU A 14 -2.16 -1.64 9.14
C LEU A 14 -3.38 -2.44 8.64
N ARG A 15 -4.57 -2.22 9.20
CA ARG A 15 -5.80 -2.88 8.74
C ARG A 15 -6.24 -2.45 7.33
N ARG A 16 -5.97 -1.21 6.92
CA ARG A 16 -6.34 -0.69 5.60
C ARG A 16 -5.34 -1.06 4.50
N PHE A 17 -4.10 -1.38 4.89
CA PHE A 17 -3.01 -1.66 3.96
C PHE A 17 -3.30 -2.79 2.95
N PRO A 18 -3.82 -3.98 3.33
CA PRO A 18 -4.05 -5.07 2.38
C PRO A 18 -5.06 -4.70 1.28
N ALA A 19 -6.13 -3.98 1.64
CA ALA A 19 -7.14 -3.53 0.68
C ALA A 19 -6.56 -2.53 -0.33
N LEU A 20 -5.76 -1.57 0.13
CA LEU A 20 -5.10 -0.60 -0.75
C LEU A 20 -4.05 -1.26 -1.65
N LEU A 21 -3.31 -2.23 -1.11
CA LEU A 21 -2.33 -3.01 -1.87
C LEU A 21 -3.01 -3.88 -2.93
N GLY A 22 -4.19 -4.45 -2.62
CA GLY A 22 -5.00 -5.22 -3.57
C GLY A 22 -5.39 -4.42 -4.82
N GLY A 23 -5.68 -3.12 -4.68
CA GLY A 23 -5.90 -2.22 -5.82
C GLY A 23 -4.67 -1.97 -6.70
N CYS A 24 -3.48 -2.40 -6.26
CA CYS A 24 -2.21 -2.30 -6.97
C CYS A 24 -1.59 -3.69 -7.25
N GLY A 25 -2.44 -4.71 -7.37
CA GLY A 25 -2.03 -6.12 -7.45
C GLY A 25 -1.03 -6.41 -8.58
N GLU A 26 -1.21 -5.82 -9.75
CA GLU A 26 -0.31 -5.99 -10.90
C GLU A 26 1.11 -5.47 -10.61
N GLN A 27 1.22 -4.25 -10.07
CA GLN A 27 2.50 -3.66 -9.72
C GLN A 27 3.14 -4.39 -8.54
N ALA A 28 2.33 -4.87 -7.59
CA ALA A 28 2.80 -5.65 -6.45
C ALA A 28 3.36 -7.01 -6.89
N ALA A 29 2.69 -7.69 -7.81
CA ALA A 29 3.15 -8.95 -8.38
C ALA A 29 4.45 -8.78 -9.18
N ALA A 30 4.56 -7.71 -9.98
CA ALA A 30 5.79 -7.40 -10.72
C ALA A 30 6.98 -7.17 -9.79
N TYR A 31 6.80 -6.38 -8.73
CA TYR A 31 7.83 -6.16 -7.71
C TYR A 31 8.20 -7.47 -6.99
N GLY A 32 7.21 -8.26 -6.57
CA GLY A 32 7.43 -9.55 -5.91
C GLY A 32 8.22 -10.53 -6.78
N ARG A 33 7.93 -10.60 -8.08
CA ARG A 33 8.69 -11.43 -9.04
C ARG A 33 10.15 -11.00 -9.15
N CYS A 34 10.40 -9.69 -9.25
CA CYS A 34 11.77 -9.16 -9.29
C CYS A 34 12.54 -9.50 -8.00
N VAL A 35 11.92 -9.28 -6.83
CA VAL A 35 12.52 -9.58 -5.53
C VAL A 35 12.81 -11.08 -5.42
N ALA A 36 11.87 -11.94 -5.78
CA ALA A 36 12.06 -13.39 -5.75
C ALA A 36 13.24 -13.83 -6.64
N ALA A 37 13.34 -13.28 -7.86
CA ALA A 37 14.45 -13.56 -8.76
C ALA A 37 15.80 -13.03 -8.22
N ALA A 38 15.81 -11.83 -7.65
CA ALA A 38 17.02 -11.22 -7.07
C ALA A 38 17.51 -11.97 -5.82
N SER A 39 16.59 -12.48 -4.99
CA SER A 39 16.92 -13.25 -3.79
C SER A 39 17.41 -14.66 -4.08
N ALA A 40 17.08 -15.24 -5.24
CA ALA A 40 17.36 -16.64 -5.56
C ALA A 40 18.86 -16.98 -5.63
N GLY A 41 19.74 -15.98 -5.83
CA GLY A 41 21.18 -16.19 -5.94
C GLY A 41 21.97 -15.97 -4.64
N SER A 42 21.82 -14.81 -4.01
CA SER A 42 22.65 -14.39 -2.86
C SER A 42 21.92 -14.39 -1.52
N GLY A 43 20.61 -14.62 -1.50
CA GLY A 43 19.76 -14.42 -0.31
C GLY A 43 19.56 -12.95 0.09
N GLU A 44 20.25 -12.00 -0.56
CA GLU A 44 20.20 -10.58 -0.26
C GLU A 44 19.82 -9.77 -1.50
N VAL A 45 18.69 -9.07 -1.42
CA VAL A 45 18.24 -8.13 -2.45
C VAL A 45 18.93 -6.80 -2.25
N ARG A 46 19.75 -6.42 -3.22
CA ARG A 46 20.29 -5.05 -3.34
C ARG A 46 19.10 -4.07 -3.34
N ARG A 47 19.13 -3.06 -2.47
CA ARG A 47 18.06 -2.05 -2.31
C ARG A 47 17.53 -1.54 -3.66
N ASP A 48 18.42 -1.29 -4.61
CA ASP A 48 18.07 -0.67 -5.89
C ASP A 48 17.83 -1.69 -7.02
N GLY A 49 17.94 -2.99 -6.75
CA GLY A 49 17.85 -4.06 -7.76
C GLY A 49 16.45 -4.19 -8.41
N CYS A 50 15.40 -3.81 -7.68
CA CYS A 50 14.01 -3.81 -8.17
C CYS A 50 13.38 -2.41 -8.10
N LEU A 51 14.21 -1.37 -8.26
CA LEU A 51 13.80 0.02 -8.03
C LEU A 51 12.70 0.48 -9.01
N ARG A 52 12.71 -0.03 -10.24
CA ARG A 52 11.70 0.30 -11.26
C ARG A 52 10.32 -0.20 -10.85
N GLU A 53 10.23 -1.47 -10.49
CA GLU A 53 9.00 -2.14 -10.07
C GLU A 53 8.50 -1.53 -8.76
N PHE A 54 9.42 -1.24 -7.83
CA PHE A 54 9.11 -0.55 -6.59
C PHE A 54 8.51 0.84 -6.82
N ARG A 55 9.08 1.63 -7.75
CA ARG A 55 8.53 2.97 -8.09
C ARG A 55 7.12 2.86 -8.63
N ALA A 56 6.87 1.92 -9.55
CA ALA A 56 5.54 1.69 -10.11
C ALA A 56 4.52 1.30 -9.03
N LEU A 57 4.90 0.39 -8.12
CA LEU A 57 4.07 -0.02 -6.98
C LEU A 57 3.80 1.16 -6.03
N ARG A 58 4.84 1.91 -5.67
CA ARG A 58 4.74 3.08 -4.78
C ARG A 58 3.81 4.15 -5.36
N GLU A 59 3.89 4.40 -6.65
CA GLU A 59 3.05 5.38 -7.33
C GLU A 59 1.58 4.96 -7.32
N CYS A 60 1.30 3.70 -7.66
CA CYS A 60 -0.06 3.16 -7.54
C CYS A 60 -0.59 3.28 -6.11
N PHE A 61 0.21 2.92 -5.11
CA PHE A 61 -0.19 2.98 -3.71
C PHE A 61 -0.46 4.42 -3.25
N ASN A 62 0.34 5.39 -3.69
CA ASN A 62 0.11 6.80 -3.41
C ASN A 62 -1.21 7.31 -3.99
N ARG A 63 -1.55 6.91 -5.23
CA ARG A 63 -2.85 7.22 -5.84
C ARG A 63 -4.02 6.57 -5.08
N ALA A 64 -3.86 5.31 -4.68
CA ALA A 64 -4.86 4.58 -3.90
C ALA A 64 -5.09 5.21 -2.52
N VAL A 65 -4.05 5.74 -1.86
CA VAL A 65 -4.17 6.47 -0.59
C VAL A 65 -4.85 7.83 -0.79
N ARG A 66 -4.58 8.52 -1.90
CA ARG A 66 -5.19 9.80 -2.27
C ARG A 66 -6.65 9.68 -2.71
N GLY A 67 -7.12 8.46 -3.00
CA GLY A 67 -8.50 8.22 -3.46
C GLY A 67 -8.73 8.53 -4.93
N GLU A 68 -7.66 8.61 -5.74
CA GLU A 68 -7.73 8.96 -7.16
C GLU A 68 -8.17 7.76 -8.04
N ASN A 69 -8.22 6.55 -7.47
CA ASN A 69 -8.78 5.35 -8.10
C ASN A 69 -10.24 5.18 -7.66
N GLY A 70 -11.13 5.96 -8.27
CA GLY A 70 -12.53 6.17 -7.87
C GLY A 70 -13.52 5.01 -8.04
N GLU A 71 -13.15 3.75 -7.81
CA GLU A 71 -14.14 2.65 -7.92
C GLU A 71 -14.06 1.54 -6.86
N ILE A 72 -13.00 1.44 -6.06
CA ILE A 72 -12.86 0.34 -5.07
C ILE A 72 -13.26 0.77 -3.64
N THR A 73 -13.40 2.08 -3.38
CA THR A 73 -13.70 2.59 -2.04
C THR A 73 -15.17 2.39 -1.63
N GLY A 74 -16.06 2.02 -2.55
CA GLY A 74 -17.51 1.86 -2.29
C GLY A 74 -17.91 0.58 -1.54
N LEU A 75 -17.05 -0.46 -1.51
CA LEU A 75 -17.42 -1.77 -0.96
C LEU A 75 -16.85 -2.06 0.43
N ILE A 76 -15.87 -1.28 0.90
CA ILE A 76 -15.19 -1.53 2.18
C ILE A 76 -15.65 -0.58 3.30
N THR A 77 -16.31 0.53 2.94
CA THR A 77 -16.94 1.44 3.91
C THR A 77 -18.45 1.24 3.87
N GLY A 78 -18.91 0.15 4.48
CA GLY A 78 -20.26 0.15 5.04
C GLY A 78 -20.35 1.24 6.11
N GLY A 79 -20.70 2.47 5.73
CA GLY A 79 -20.93 3.58 6.66
C GLY A 79 -20.71 4.99 6.11
N GLY A 80 -21.76 5.57 5.52
CA GLY A 80 -22.20 6.97 5.72
C GLY A 80 -21.42 8.13 5.07
N PRO A 81 -22.10 9.26 4.76
CA PRO A 81 -21.50 10.46 4.16
C PRO A 81 -20.78 11.26 5.24
N GLY A 82 -19.44 11.30 5.20
CA GLY A 82 -18.66 12.02 6.21
C GLY A 82 -17.20 12.30 5.85
N TRP A 83 -16.83 12.22 4.57
CA TRP A 83 -15.46 12.55 4.17
C TRP A 83 -15.29 14.08 4.07
N CYS A 84 -14.88 14.69 5.19
CA CYS A 84 -14.33 16.05 5.20
C CYS A 84 -12.84 16.00 4.81
N PRO A 85 -12.43 16.71 3.74
CA PRO A 85 -11.01 16.90 3.42
C PRO A 85 -10.36 17.91 4.40
N PRO A 86 -9.06 17.78 4.69
CA PRO A 86 -8.34 18.79 5.47
C PRO A 86 -8.14 20.07 4.66
N ARG A 87 -8.30 21.22 5.33
CA ARG A 87 -7.94 22.57 4.83
C ARG A 87 -6.45 22.72 4.62
#